data_AF-A0A1V9XGL5-F1
#
_entry.id   AF-A0A1V9XGL5-F1
#
_cell.length_a   1.000
_cell.length_b   1.000
_cell.length_c   1.000
_cell.angle_alpha   90.00
_cell.angle_beta   90.00
_cell.angle_gamma   90.00
#
_symmetry.space_group_name_H-M   'P 1'
#
loop_
_entity.id
_entity.type
_entity.pdbx_description
1 polymer ?
#
loop_
_entity_poly.entity_id
_entity_poly.type
_entity_poly.pdbx_seq_one_letter_code
_entity_poly.pdbx_strand_id
1 'polypeptide(L)'
;MGYRRRNYSVTASTLQGLLPTRDCFLDRLRQQEELFATRLSAGILLRKTSSHREMEQMEEKEGGCCSGFISCLLGLALFLSQLIIFGVVALTVYWVFKFRGGIDLEKDPLLQFNSHIVLMVVGFAFFCGQAILSYRVFDCCKRSYARLVHLLLQLLGTACITVGFYVTFMHAHNQAVPHFRSVHTWLALATCGLFIFQLIFALFCFVLLLCCRRRTFSLRQRLVPVHASFGLVIFAMFVCTAITGLMQAQSDQIILPASYNQTAENILSLIPGSPQEQSDLIVKMLSCGLLALVVLLPTITNTSIRGGRGVFYRSN
;
A
#
# COMPACT_ATOMS: atom_id res chain seq x y z
N MET A 1 108.23 16.90 79.77
CA MET A 1 106.81 16.47 79.75
C MET A 1 106.00 17.51 78.97
N GLY A 2 105.13 17.08 78.04
CA GLY A 2 104.13 17.96 77.41
C GLY A 2 104.02 17.86 75.89
N TYR A 3 103.22 16.92 75.40
CA TYR A 3 102.89 16.62 74.00
C TYR A 3 101.88 17.66 73.44
N ARG A 4 102.00 18.12 72.17
CA ARG A 4 100.84 18.65 71.42
C ARG A 4 100.98 18.45 69.90
N ARG A 5 99.96 17.81 69.32
CA ARG A 5 99.81 17.33 67.93
C ARG A 5 99.57 18.47 66.93
N ARG A 6 100.00 18.24 65.67
CA ARG A 6 99.67 19.01 64.47
C ARG A 6 98.22 18.78 64.04
N ASN A 7 97.56 19.85 63.59
CA ASN A 7 96.30 19.80 62.83
C ASN A 7 96.60 20.05 61.35
N TYR A 8 96.07 19.19 60.48
CA TYR A 8 95.84 19.48 59.06
C TYR A 8 94.36 19.24 58.78
N SER A 9 93.65 20.26 58.32
CA SER A 9 92.28 20.16 57.83
C SER A 9 92.30 20.24 56.30
N VAL A 10 91.99 19.13 55.63
CA VAL A 10 91.68 19.08 54.19
C VAL A 10 90.19 18.81 54.10
N THR A 11 89.41 19.79 53.64
CA THR A 11 87.98 19.65 53.38
C THR A 11 87.73 19.31 51.92
N ALA A 12 86.85 18.32 51.73
CA ALA A 12 86.56 17.61 50.50
C ALA A 12 85.85 18.47 49.46
N SER A 13 86.42 18.53 48.25
CA SER A 13 85.79 19.11 47.07
C SER A 13 86.01 18.20 45.87
N THR A 14 85.53 16.96 45.91
CA THR A 14 85.44 16.11 44.70
C THR A 14 84.48 14.93 44.92
N LEU A 15 83.17 15.08 44.63
CA LEU A 15 82.27 13.98 44.23
C LEU A 15 80.82 14.48 44.04
N GLN A 16 80.59 15.25 42.97
CA GLN A 16 79.22 15.55 42.54
C GLN A 16 79.19 15.67 41.01
N GLY A 17 79.11 14.52 40.36
CA GLY A 17 79.04 14.44 38.91
C GLY A 17 78.71 13.02 38.48
N LEU A 18 77.46 12.60 38.69
CA LEU A 18 76.80 11.45 38.04
C LEU A 18 75.43 11.26 38.72
N LEU A 19 74.35 11.82 38.16
CA LEU A 19 72.97 11.30 38.22
C LEU A 19 72.08 12.18 37.32
N PRO A 20 71.39 11.64 36.30
CA PRO A 20 70.46 12.40 35.47
C PRO A 20 69.20 12.76 36.29
N THR A 21 68.68 13.97 36.08
CA THR A 21 67.52 14.51 36.79
C THR A 21 66.26 13.68 36.52
N ARG A 22 65.57 13.26 37.59
CA ARG A 22 64.33 12.45 37.59
C ARG A 22 63.24 12.98 36.65
N ASP A 23 63.22 14.28 36.39
CA ASP A 23 62.19 14.95 35.59
C ASP A 23 62.21 14.52 34.10
N CYS A 24 63.40 14.26 33.53
CA CYS A 24 63.53 13.86 32.12
C CYS A 24 63.10 12.40 31.86
N PHE A 25 63.09 11.57 32.91
CA PHE A 25 62.64 10.17 32.82
C PHE A 25 61.12 10.07 32.93
N LEU A 26 60.50 10.85 33.83
CA LEU A 26 59.05 10.88 34.01
C LEU A 26 58.33 11.47 32.79
N ASP A 27 58.89 12.49 32.14
CA ASP A 27 58.32 13.05 30.91
C ASP A 27 58.34 12.04 29.74
N ARG A 28 59.40 11.24 29.63
CA ARG A 28 59.49 10.18 28.61
C ARG A 28 58.49 9.05 28.83
N LEU A 29 58.19 8.72 30.09
CA LEU A 29 57.16 7.74 30.44
C LEU A 29 55.75 8.26 30.12
N ARG A 30 55.46 9.52 30.45
CA ARG A 30 54.17 10.16 30.12
C ARG A 30 53.94 10.22 28.60
N GLN A 31 54.98 10.53 27.81
CA GLN A 31 54.89 10.54 26.34
C GLN A 31 54.63 9.15 25.74
N GLN A 32 55.20 8.09 26.33
CA GLN A 32 54.98 6.70 25.91
C GLN A 32 53.54 6.25 26.21
N GLU A 33 52.98 6.60 27.37
CA GLU A 33 51.61 6.25 27.73
C GLU A 33 50.57 6.92 26.82
N GLU A 34 50.74 8.20 26.50
CA GLU A 34 49.81 8.90 25.60
C GLU A 34 49.87 8.36 24.16
N LEU A 35 51.06 8.00 23.67
CA LEU A 35 51.23 7.39 22.36
C LEU A 35 50.57 6.00 22.30
N PHE A 36 50.66 5.23 23.38
CA PHE A 36 50.03 3.91 23.49
C PHE A 36 48.50 4.01 23.56
N ALA A 37 47.96 4.92 24.37
CA ALA A 37 46.52 5.17 24.47
C ALA A 37 45.91 5.62 23.13
N THR A 38 46.62 6.50 22.40
CA THR A 38 46.18 6.99 21.08
C THR A 38 46.15 5.86 20.04
N ARG A 39 47.16 4.99 20.02
CA ARG A 39 47.22 3.83 19.12
C ARG A 39 46.16 2.77 19.43
N LEU A 40 45.87 2.53 20.70
CA LEU A 40 44.84 1.60 21.12
C LEU A 40 43.43 2.08 20.69
N SER A 41 43.13 3.37 20.91
CA SER A 41 41.85 3.97 20.52
C SER A 41 41.64 3.95 19.01
N ALA A 42 42.67 4.30 18.23
CA ALA A 42 42.64 4.21 16.77
C ALA A 42 42.43 2.77 16.26
N GLY A 43 43.07 1.79 16.89
CA GLY A 43 42.89 0.37 16.58
C GLY A 43 41.47 -0.14 16.83
N ILE A 44 40.85 0.27 17.94
CA ILE A 44 39.46 -0.08 18.28
C ILE A 44 38.47 0.52 17.27
N LEU A 45 38.66 1.80 16.89
CA LEU A 45 37.82 2.47 15.90
C LEU A 45 37.93 1.82 14.52
N LEU A 46 39.14 1.53 14.06
CA LEU A 46 39.36 0.86 12.76
C LEU A 46 38.71 -0.53 12.75
N ARG A 47 38.87 -1.31 13.81
CA ARG A 47 38.23 -2.63 13.94
C ARG A 47 36.71 -2.55 13.95
N LYS A 48 36.14 -1.55 14.65
CA LYS A 48 34.70 -1.31 14.67
C LYS A 48 34.17 -0.90 13.29
N THR A 49 34.90 -0.05 12.57
CA THR A 49 34.52 0.36 11.20
C THR A 49 34.65 -0.79 10.18
N SER A 50 35.66 -1.65 10.32
CA SER A 50 35.84 -2.83 9.47
C SER A 50 34.70 -3.83 9.66
N SER A 51 34.38 -4.16 10.91
CA SER A 51 33.29 -5.08 11.24
C SER A 51 31.92 -4.55 10.78
N HIS A 52 31.70 -3.23 10.86
CA HIS A 52 30.47 -2.61 10.35
C HIS A 52 30.36 -2.74 8.82
N ARG A 53 31.45 -2.50 8.08
CA ARG A 53 31.46 -2.66 6.62
C ARG A 53 31.27 -4.11 6.19
N GLU A 54 31.86 -5.06 6.91
CA GLU A 54 31.68 -6.49 6.63
C GLU A 54 30.23 -6.94 6.88
N MET A 55 29.58 -6.43 7.94
CA MET A 55 28.15 -6.67 8.17
C MET A 55 27.26 -6.05 7.09
N GLU A 56 27.51 -4.80 6.70
CA GLU A 56 26.77 -4.14 5.61
C GLU A 56 26.92 -4.89 4.27
N GLN A 57 28.12 -5.39 3.96
CA GLN A 57 28.37 -6.15 2.74
C GLN A 57 27.68 -7.52 2.74
N MET A 58 27.59 -8.19 3.88
CA MET A 58 26.85 -9.46 4.00
C MET A 58 25.34 -9.23 3.88
N GLU A 59 24.81 -8.17 4.50
CA GLU A 59 23.39 -7.80 4.42
C GLU A 59 22.99 -7.35 3.00
N GLU A 60 23.89 -6.66 2.28
CA GLU A 60 23.69 -6.28 0.88
C GLU A 60 23.70 -7.49 -0.09
N LYS A 61 24.56 -8.50 0.16
CA LYS A 61 24.65 -9.71 -0.67
C LYS A 61 23.46 -10.65 -0.48
N GLU A 62 23.04 -10.89 0.76
CA GLU A 62 21.85 -11.70 1.06
C GLU A 62 20.56 -10.94 0.71
N GLY A 63 20.54 -9.63 0.94
CA GLY A 63 19.46 -8.73 0.56
C GLY A 63 19.27 -8.61 -0.95
N GLY A 64 20.34 -8.64 -1.76
CA GLY A 64 20.27 -8.48 -3.22
C GLY A 64 19.49 -9.59 -3.93
N CYS A 65 19.73 -10.86 -3.55
CA CYS A 65 19.04 -12.01 -4.16
C CYS A 65 17.56 -12.07 -3.73
N CYS A 66 17.28 -11.87 -2.44
CA CYS A 66 15.91 -11.83 -1.91
C CYS A 66 15.12 -10.60 -2.43
N SER A 67 15.77 -9.44 -2.56
CA SER A 67 15.17 -8.21 -3.08
C SER A 67 14.77 -8.33 -4.55
N GLY A 68 15.60 -8.98 -5.38
CA GLY A 68 15.27 -9.23 -6.79
C GLY A 68 14.04 -10.12 -6.95
N PHE A 69 13.98 -11.22 -6.19
CA PHE A 69 12.85 -12.15 -6.21
C PHE A 69 11.54 -11.48 -5.75
N ILE A 70 11.58 -10.75 -4.63
CA ILE A 70 10.39 -10.04 -4.09
C ILE A 70 9.91 -8.97 -5.07
N SER A 71 10.82 -8.25 -5.73
CA SER A 71 10.47 -7.24 -6.74
C SER A 71 9.79 -7.86 -7.96
N CYS A 72 10.28 -9.02 -8.42
CA CYS A 72 9.65 -9.78 -9.51
C CYS A 72 8.24 -10.23 -9.13
N LEU A 73 8.07 -10.81 -7.93
CA LEU A 73 6.76 -11.23 -7.42
C LEU A 73 5.79 -10.05 -7.29
N LEU A 74 6.24 -8.89 -6.82
CA LEU A 74 5.38 -7.70 -6.76
C LEU A 74 4.99 -7.21 -8.17
N GLY A 75 5.94 -7.19 -9.10
CA GLY A 75 5.67 -6.85 -10.51
C GLY A 75 4.62 -7.77 -11.12
N LEU A 76 4.73 -9.08 -10.89
CA LEU A 76 3.74 -10.07 -11.31
C LEU A 76 2.38 -9.83 -10.66
N ALA A 77 2.33 -9.61 -9.33
CA ALA A 77 1.09 -9.35 -8.62
C ALA A 77 0.38 -8.07 -9.11
N LEU A 78 1.14 -7.02 -9.40
CA LEU A 78 0.63 -5.77 -10.00
C LEU A 78 0.06 -6.02 -11.40
N PHE A 79 0.79 -6.75 -12.24
CA PHE A 79 0.34 -7.11 -13.59
C PHE A 79 -0.95 -7.94 -13.56
N LEU A 80 -1.00 -8.97 -12.69
CA LEU A 80 -2.19 -9.80 -12.50
C LEU A 80 -3.37 -8.99 -11.98
N SER A 81 -3.14 -8.09 -11.02
CA SER A 81 -4.20 -7.21 -10.51
C SER A 81 -4.78 -6.33 -11.62
N GLN A 82 -3.92 -5.81 -12.50
CA GLN A 82 -4.35 -4.99 -13.63
C GLN A 82 -5.17 -5.79 -14.64
N LEU A 83 -4.71 -7.00 -14.98
CA LEU A 83 -5.41 -7.93 -15.85
C LEU A 83 -6.80 -8.27 -15.29
N ILE A 84 -6.88 -8.57 -13.98
CA ILE A 84 -8.14 -8.91 -13.32
C ILE A 84 -9.08 -7.71 -13.27
N ILE A 85 -8.60 -6.51 -12.94
CA ILE A 85 -9.44 -5.30 -12.90
C ILE A 85 -10.06 -5.02 -14.28
N PHE A 86 -9.25 -5.02 -15.35
CA PHE A 86 -9.79 -4.83 -16.71
C PHE A 86 -10.68 -5.99 -17.14
N GLY A 87 -10.32 -7.23 -16.80
CA GLY A 87 -11.10 -8.43 -17.09
C GLY A 87 -12.48 -8.39 -16.45
N VAL A 88 -12.59 -7.98 -15.18
CA VAL A 88 -13.86 -7.83 -14.47
C VAL A 88 -14.76 -6.79 -15.16
N VAL A 89 -14.22 -5.64 -15.56
CA VAL A 89 -14.99 -4.63 -16.29
C VAL A 89 -15.47 -5.15 -17.63
N ALA A 90 -14.55 -5.70 -18.45
CA ALA A 90 -14.86 -6.20 -19.79
C ALA A 90 -15.89 -7.33 -19.73
N LEU A 91 -15.74 -8.26 -18.79
CA LEU A 91 -16.65 -9.38 -18.60
C LEU A 91 -18.01 -8.93 -18.08
N THR A 92 -18.07 -7.91 -17.21
CA THR A 92 -19.34 -7.30 -16.76
C THR A 92 -20.09 -6.65 -17.91
N VAL A 93 -19.40 -5.86 -18.73
CA VAL A 93 -19.99 -5.23 -19.93
C VAL A 93 -20.47 -6.32 -20.89
N TYR A 94 -19.64 -7.31 -21.20
CA TYR A 94 -20.02 -8.43 -22.05
C TYR A 94 -21.28 -9.14 -21.53
N TRP A 95 -21.34 -9.43 -20.23
CA TRP A 95 -22.47 -10.09 -19.60
C TRP A 95 -23.77 -9.27 -19.74
N VAL A 96 -23.70 -7.96 -19.44
CA VAL A 96 -24.85 -7.06 -19.53
C VAL A 96 -25.38 -6.95 -20.96
N PHE A 97 -24.51 -6.77 -21.95
CA PHE A 97 -24.95 -6.65 -23.34
C PHE A 97 -25.44 -7.98 -23.92
N LYS A 98 -24.79 -9.11 -23.58
CA LYS A 98 -25.12 -10.41 -24.17
C LYS A 98 -26.35 -11.06 -23.53
N PHE A 99 -26.48 -10.99 -22.20
CA PHE A 99 -27.51 -11.72 -21.45
C PHE A 99 -28.58 -10.81 -20.83
N ARG A 100 -28.36 -9.50 -20.77
CA ARG A 100 -29.30 -8.56 -20.13
C ARG A 100 -29.90 -7.50 -21.03
N GLY A 101 -29.61 -7.54 -22.33
CA GLY A 101 -30.22 -6.64 -23.32
C GLY A 101 -29.59 -5.23 -23.40
N GLY A 102 -28.47 -4.99 -22.72
CA GLY A 102 -27.73 -3.72 -22.80
C GLY A 102 -28.04 -2.74 -21.65
N ILE A 103 -27.84 -1.45 -21.92
CA ILE A 103 -27.92 -0.36 -20.93
C ILE A 103 -28.83 0.76 -21.43
N ASP A 104 -29.55 1.38 -20.51
CA ASP A 104 -30.35 2.59 -20.71
C ASP A 104 -30.35 3.37 -19.40
N LEU A 105 -30.36 4.69 -19.45
CA LEU A 105 -30.39 5.53 -18.27
C LEU A 105 -31.79 6.08 -17.97
N GLU A 106 -32.73 6.05 -18.92
CA GLU A 106 -33.96 6.84 -18.80
C GLU A 106 -35.25 6.10 -19.19
N LYS A 107 -35.27 5.27 -20.24
CA LYS A 107 -36.56 4.80 -20.79
C LYS A 107 -37.01 3.47 -20.19
N ASP A 108 -36.13 2.46 -20.18
CA ASP A 108 -36.49 1.12 -19.72
C ASP A 108 -35.99 0.85 -18.28
N PRO A 109 -36.88 0.60 -17.30
CA PRO A 109 -36.51 0.28 -15.93
C PRO A 109 -35.54 -0.91 -15.79
N LEU A 110 -35.64 -1.95 -16.64
CA LEU A 110 -34.75 -3.10 -16.58
C LEU A 110 -33.34 -2.75 -17.07
N LEU A 111 -33.25 -1.95 -18.13
CA LEU A 111 -31.96 -1.50 -18.66
C LEU A 111 -31.32 -0.41 -17.77
N GLN A 112 -32.13 0.37 -17.04
CA GLN A 112 -31.66 1.24 -15.95
C GLN A 112 -30.93 0.44 -14.86
N PHE A 113 -31.51 -0.68 -14.42
CA PHE A 113 -30.84 -1.54 -13.45
C PHE A 113 -29.53 -2.12 -13.99
N ASN A 114 -29.45 -2.45 -15.29
CA ASN A 114 -28.19 -2.88 -15.90
C ASN A 114 -27.12 -1.78 -15.88
N SER A 115 -27.51 -0.51 -16.09
CA SER A 115 -26.61 0.63 -15.97
C SER A 115 -26.01 0.73 -14.56
N HIS A 116 -26.79 0.44 -13.51
CA HIS A 116 -26.28 0.37 -12.14
C HIS A 116 -25.15 -0.66 -11.99
N ILE A 117 -25.33 -1.88 -12.51
CA ILE A 117 -24.31 -2.94 -12.41
C ILE A 117 -22.99 -2.48 -13.03
N VAL A 118 -23.04 -1.95 -14.26
CA VAL A 118 -21.84 -1.47 -14.96
C VAL A 118 -21.20 -0.30 -14.22
N LEU A 119 -21.98 0.69 -13.80
CA LEU A 119 -21.47 1.87 -13.11
C LEU A 119 -20.85 1.55 -11.75
N MET A 120 -21.39 0.59 -11.00
CA MET A 120 -20.81 0.15 -9.72
C MET A 120 -19.48 -0.58 -9.93
N VAL A 121 -19.39 -1.46 -10.94
CA VAL A 121 -18.14 -2.15 -11.25
C VAL A 121 -17.07 -1.17 -11.75
N VAL A 122 -17.43 -0.24 -12.65
CA VAL A 122 -16.49 0.78 -13.13
C VAL A 122 -16.09 1.75 -12.01
N GLY A 123 -17.02 2.17 -11.17
CA GLY A 123 -16.75 3.08 -10.06
C GLY A 123 -15.83 2.48 -9.00
N PHE A 124 -16.24 1.35 -8.41
CA PHE A 124 -15.51 0.74 -7.31
C PHE A 124 -14.39 -0.22 -7.77
N ALA A 125 -14.65 -1.17 -8.67
CA ALA A 125 -13.62 -2.15 -9.05
C ALA A 125 -12.52 -1.48 -9.89
N PHE A 126 -12.91 -0.68 -10.89
CA PHE A 126 -11.95 -0.01 -11.77
C PHE A 126 -11.36 1.23 -11.11
N PHE A 127 -12.10 2.33 -10.96
CA PHE A 127 -11.50 3.58 -10.50
C PHE A 127 -10.94 3.50 -9.08
N CYS A 128 -11.68 2.95 -8.11
CA CYS A 128 -11.13 2.80 -6.75
C CYS A 128 -10.00 1.76 -6.68
N GLY A 129 -10.09 0.65 -7.43
CA GLY A 129 -9.01 -0.34 -7.53
C GLY A 129 -7.71 0.26 -8.09
N GLN A 130 -7.81 1.03 -9.19
CA GLN A 130 -6.69 1.79 -9.76
C GLN A 130 -6.15 2.83 -8.77
N ALA A 131 -7.04 3.51 -8.02
CA ALA A 131 -6.62 4.50 -7.04
C ALA A 131 -5.78 3.87 -5.92
N ILE A 132 -6.14 2.67 -5.44
CA ILE A 132 -5.38 1.91 -4.43
C ILE A 132 -3.98 1.55 -4.96
N LEU A 133 -3.88 1.14 -6.22
CA LEU A 133 -2.62 0.74 -6.86
C LEU A 133 -1.75 1.93 -7.32
N SER A 134 -2.32 3.13 -7.46
CA SER A 134 -1.64 4.28 -8.09
C SER A 134 -0.30 4.65 -7.43
N TYR A 135 -0.18 4.55 -6.10
CA TYR A 135 1.07 4.81 -5.39
C TYR A 135 2.19 3.80 -5.70
N ARG A 136 1.86 2.61 -6.19
CA ARG A 136 2.83 1.59 -6.65
C ARG A 136 3.14 1.72 -8.13
N VAL A 137 2.13 1.97 -8.95
CA VAL A 137 2.29 2.14 -10.41
C VAL A 137 3.14 3.37 -10.72
N PHE A 138 2.95 4.47 -9.98
CA PHE A 138 3.68 5.72 -10.17
C PHE A 138 4.85 5.91 -9.19
N ASP A 139 5.46 4.82 -8.69
CA ASP A 139 6.57 4.91 -7.72
C ASP A 139 7.84 5.58 -8.31
N CYS A 140 8.02 5.50 -9.63
CA CYS A 140 9.11 6.19 -10.34
C CYS A 140 8.89 7.72 -10.46
N CYS A 141 7.69 8.22 -10.15
CA CYS A 141 7.32 9.63 -10.30
C CYS A 141 7.38 10.36 -8.94
N LYS A 142 7.35 11.70 -8.97
CA LYS A 142 7.22 12.48 -7.72
C LYS A 142 5.92 12.07 -7.00
N ARG A 143 6.00 11.84 -5.68
CA ARG A 143 4.86 11.42 -4.84
C ARG A 143 3.65 12.39 -4.89
N SER A 144 3.86 13.64 -5.30
CA SER A 144 2.79 14.60 -5.57
C SER A 144 1.90 14.18 -6.75
N TYR A 145 2.47 13.60 -7.81
CA TYR A 145 1.71 13.10 -8.96
C TYR A 145 0.86 11.88 -8.57
N ALA A 146 1.46 10.91 -7.87
CA ALA A 146 0.71 9.75 -7.37
C ALA A 146 -0.48 10.16 -6.47
N ARG A 147 -0.30 11.21 -5.63
CA ARG A 147 -1.40 11.77 -4.84
C ARG A 147 -2.50 12.41 -5.71
N LEU A 148 -2.12 13.18 -6.72
CA LEU A 148 -3.08 13.80 -7.63
C LEU A 148 -3.86 12.73 -8.40
N VAL A 149 -3.17 11.73 -8.96
CA VAL A 149 -3.80 10.62 -9.67
C VAL A 149 -4.73 9.84 -8.74
N HIS A 150 -4.32 9.51 -7.52
CA HIS A 150 -5.19 8.87 -6.53
C HIS A 150 -6.46 9.69 -6.28
N LEU A 151 -6.33 11.00 -6.06
CA LEU A 151 -7.48 11.88 -5.85
C LEU A 151 -8.41 11.93 -7.06
N LEU A 152 -7.86 12.12 -8.27
CA LEU A 152 -8.66 12.20 -9.50
C LEU A 152 -9.41 10.89 -9.77
N LEU A 153 -8.75 9.75 -9.59
CA LEU A 153 -9.39 8.43 -9.73
C LEU A 153 -10.52 8.24 -8.72
N GLN A 154 -10.33 8.64 -7.46
CA GLN A 154 -11.39 8.56 -6.45
C GLN A 154 -12.57 9.48 -6.77
N LEU A 155 -12.33 10.68 -7.34
CA LEU A 155 -13.40 11.58 -7.76
C LEU A 155 -14.18 11.02 -8.97
N LEU A 156 -13.49 10.44 -9.97
CA LEU A 156 -14.14 9.76 -11.09
C LEU A 156 -14.95 8.55 -10.61
N GLY A 157 -14.39 7.73 -9.71
CA GLY A 157 -15.10 6.62 -9.09
C GLY A 157 -16.35 7.09 -8.36
N THR A 158 -16.24 8.17 -7.57
CA THR A 158 -17.37 8.76 -6.84
C THR A 158 -18.47 9.23 -7.80
N ALA A 159 -18.13 9.84 -8.94
CA ALA A 159 -19.11 10.24 -9.94
C ALA A 159 -19.88 9.03 -10.50
N CYS A 160 -19.17 7.96 -10.89
CA CYS A 160 -19.81 6.73 -11.38
C CYS A 160 -20.72 6.09 -10.32
N ILE A 161 -20.25 5.98 -9.08
CA ILE A 161 -21.02 5.43 -7.96
C ILE A 161 -22.29 6.27 -7.73
N THR A 162 -22.17 7.59 -7.72
CA THR A 162 -23.32 8.49 -7.51
C THR A 162 -24.39 8.30 -8.58
N VAL A 163 -24.00 8.26 -9.86
CA VAL A 163 -24.93 8.00 -10.98
C VAL A 163 -25.54 6.60 -10.86
N GLY A 164 -24.75 5.58 -10.50
CA GLY A 164 -25.26 4.22 -10.32
C GLY A 164 -26.28 4.11 -9.18
N PHE A 165 -26.11 4.85 -8.09
CA PHE A 165 -27.09 4.91 -6.99
C PHE A 165 -28.35 5.64 -7.41
N TYR A 166 -28.20 6.76 -8.11
CA TYR A 166 -29.32 7.54 -8.62
C TYR A 166 -30.24 6.70 -9.50
N VAL A 167 -29.66 5.97 -10.46
CA VAL A 167 -30.43 5.13 -11.39
C VAL A 167 -31.21 4.02 -10.65
N THR A 168 -30.61 3.35 -9.67
CA THR A 168 -31.32 2.33 -8.87
C THR A 168 -32.40 2.92 -7.98
N PHE A 169 -32.16 4.11 -7.41
CA PHE A 169 -33.15 4.80 -6.60
C PHE A 169 -34.38 5.18 -7.45
N MET A 170 -34.15 5.70 -8.66
CA MET A 170 -35.22 5.97 -9.63
C MET A 170 -35.95 4.71 -10.06
N HIS A 171 -35.22 3.62 -10.36
CA HIS A 171 -35.82 2.33 -10.69
C HIS A 171 -36.75 1.84 -9.57
N ALA A 172 -36.28 1.82 -8.32
CA ALA A 172 -37.07 1.35 -7.18
C ALA A 172 -38.29 2.24 -6.92
N HIS A 173 -38.14 3.57 -7.07
CA HIS A 173 -39.25 4.51 -6.97
C HIS A 173 -40.33 4.25 -8.02
N ASN A 174 -39.93 4.09 -9.28
CA ASN A 174 -40.85 3.87 -10.40
C ASN A 174 -41.53 2.50 -10.36
N GLN A 175 -40.87 1.48 -9.81
CA GLN A 175 -41.39 0.12 -9.71
C GLN A 175 -42.12 -0.18 -8.38
N ALA A 176 -42.23 0.81 -7.48
CA ALA A 176 -42.80 0.66 -6.13
C ALA A 176 -42.22 -0.54 -5.35
N VAL A 177 -40.97 -0.91 -5.62
CA VAL A 177 -40.31 -2.05 -4.96
C VAL A 177 -39.92 -1.61 -3.55
N PRO A 178 -40.29 -2.35 -2.50
CA PRO A 178 -39.91 -2.00 -1.14
C PRO A 178 -38.37 -1.97 -1.02
N HIS A 179 -37.86 -0.79 -0.63
CA HIS A 179 -36.43 -0.59 -0.42
C HIS A 179 -35.91 -1.49 0.74
N PHE A 180 -34.62 -1.87 0.68
CA PHE A 180 -33.87 -2.49 1.80
C PHE A 180 -34.26 -3.92 2.24
N ARG A 181 -34.77 -4.76 1.35
CA ARG A 181 -35.12 -6.15 1.71
C ARG A 181 -33.95 -7.15 1.59
N SER A 182 -32.95 -6.87 0.75
CA SER A 182 -31.88 -7.83 0.44
C SER A 182 -30.58 -7.53 1.19
N VAL A 183 -29.81 -8.58 1.46
CA VAL A 183 -28.46 -8.45 2.07
C VAL A 183 -27.56 -7.52 1.25
N HIS A 184 -27.70 -7.54 -0.08
CA HIS A 184 -27.01 -6.62 -0.99
C HIS A 184 -27.30 -5.15 -0.65
N THR A 185 -28.57 -4.77 -0.48
CA THR A 185 -28.94 -3.37 -0.20
C THR A 185 -28.40 -2.85 1.15
N TRP A 186 -28.37 -3.70 2.19
CA TRP A 186 -27.78 -3.35 3.48
C TRP A 186 -26.26 -3.19 3.40
N LEU A 187 -25.59 -4.14 2.72
CA LEU A 187 -24.15 -4.05 2.47
C LEU A 187 -23.78 -2.85 1.60
N ALA A 188 -24.59 -2.53 0.58
CA ALA A 188 -24.40 -1.38 -0.29
C ALA A 188 -24.49 -0.06 0.49
N LEU A 189 -25.48 0.07 1.37
CA LEU A 189 -25.64 1.25 2.23
C LEU A 189 -24.44 1.42 3.17
N ALA A 190 -24.01 0.34 3.84
CA ALA A 190 -22.84 0.37 4.72
C ALA A 190 -21.56 0.72 3.95
N THR A 191 -21.32 0.08 2.81
CA THR A 191 -20.13 0.31 1.96
C THR A 191 -20.07 1.76 1.48
N CYS A 192 -21.20 2.32 1.04
CA CYS A 192 -21.24 3.68 0.51
C CYS A 192 -21.15 4.74 1.61
N GLY A 193 -21.79 4.50 2.76
CA GLY A 193 -21.62 5.35 3.94
C GLY A 193 -20.16 5.44 4.37
N LEU A 194 -19.47 4.28 4.46
CA LEU A 194 -18.04 4.23 4.77
C LEU A 194 -17.18 4.90 3.69
N PHE A 195 -17.50 4.70 2.41
CA PHE A 195 -16.80 5.34 1.30
C PHE A 195 -16.90 6.87 1.34
N ILE A 196 -18.11 7.41 1.56
CA ILE A 196 -18.33 8.86 1.68
C ILE A 196 -17.58 9.42 2.89
N PHE A 197 -17.68 8.75 4.04
CA PHE A 197 -16.94 9.15 5.24
C PHE A 197 -15.43 9.19 4.97
N GLN A 198 -14.89 8.14 4.36
CA GLN A 198 -13.49 8.03 3.99
C GLN A 198 -13.05 9.13 3.01
N LEU A 199 -13.88 9.46 2.03
CA LEU A 199 -13.61 10.51 1.03
C LEU A 199 -13.55 11.89 1.70
N ILE A 200 -14.55 12.24 2.50
CA ILE A 200 -14.62 13.54 3.21
C ILE A 200 -13.45 13.66 4.19
N PHE A 201 -13.20 12.61 4.98
CA PHE A 201 -12.08 12.56 5.91
C PHE A 201 -10.73 12.74 5.20
N ALA A 202 -10.53 12.06 4.05
CA ALA A 202 -9.31 12.16 3.28
C ALA A 202 -9.13 13.55 2.64
N LEU A 203 -10.19 14.15 2.11
CA LEU A 203 -10.17 15.52 1.58
C LEU A 203 -9.80 16.52 2.67
N PHE A 204 -10.39 16.40 3.86
CA PHE A 204 -10.06 17.25 4.99
C PHE A 204 -8.60 17.07 5.43
N CYS A 205 -8.18 15.84 5.73
CA CYS A 205 -6.86 15.57 6.30
C CYS A 205 -5.71 15.72 5.31
N PHE A 206 -5.87 15.34 4.05
CA PHE A 206 -4.79 15.30 3.07
C PHE A 206 -4.82 16.40 2.04
N VAL A 207 -5.96 17.09 1.84
CA VAL A 207 -6.08 18.26 0.94
C VAL A 207 -6.15 19.55 1.74
N LEU A 208 -7.17 19.76 2.58
CA LEU A 208 -7.37 21.05 3.28
C LEU A 208 -6.25 21.37 4.28
N LEU A 209 -5.81 20.39 5.09
CA LEU A 209 -4.71 20.60 6.03
C LEU A 209 -3.34 20.82 5.36
N LEU A 210 -3.21 20.75 4.02
CA LEU A 210 -2.01 21.19 3.31
C LEU A 210 -1.77 22.69 3.45
N CYS A 211 -2.82 23.51 3.55
CA CYS A 211 -2.71 24.95 3.74
C CYS A 211 -1.92 25.29 5.02
N CYS A 212 -2.01 24.45 6.07
CA CYS A 212 -1.30 24.61 7.34
C CYS A 212 -0.15 23.60 7.52
N ARG A 213 0.68 23.43 6.47
CA ARG A 213 1.64 22.32 6.33
C ARG A 213 2.51 22.03 7.56
N ARG A 214 3.00 23.08 8.26
CA ARG A 214 3.94 22.93 9.39
C ARG A 214 3.30 22.37 10.66
N ARG A 215 2.07 22.77 11.01
CA ARG A 215 1.39 22.31 12.24
C ARG A 215 0.77 20.92 12.10
N THR A 216 0.36 20.53 10.90
CA THR A 216 -0.45 19.32 10.67
C THR A 216 0.37 18.14 10.18
N PHE A 217 1.70 18.26 10.08
CA PHE A 217 2.55 17.22 9.52
C PHE A 217 2.51 15.92 10.34
N SER A 218 2.70 15.99 11.66
CA SER A 218 2.71 14.82 12.54
C SER A 218 1.37 14.08 12.54
N LEU A 219 0.25 14.82 12.60
CA LEU A 219 -1.09 14.25 12.52
C LEU A 219 -1.30 13.50 11.19
N ARG A 220 -0.96 14.11 10.05
CA ARG A 220 -1.15 13.48 8.74
C ARG A 220 -0.33 12.21 8.60
N GLN A 221 0.91 12.18 9.11
CA GLN A 221 1.70 10.95 9.08
C GLN A 221 1.05 9.80 9.86
N ARG A 222 0.43 10.09 11.01
CA ARG A 222 -0.28 9.07 11.81
C ARG A 222 -1.59 8.60 11.15
N LEU A 223 -2.25 9.45 10.38
CA LEU A 223 -3.52 9.13 9.72
C LEU A 223 -3.37 8.35 8.41
N VAL A 224 -2.19 8.42 7.78
CA VAL A 224 -1.90 7.68 6.54
C VAL A 224 -2.17 6.17 6.64
N PRO A 225 -1.65 5.43 7.65
CA PRO A 225 -1.94 3.99 7.77
C PRO A 225 -3.42 3.72 8.05
N VAL A 226 -4.09 4.56 8.85
CA VAL A 226 -5.53 4.45 9.13
C VAL A 226 -6.33 4.59 7.83
N HIS A 227 -6.06 5.64 7.04
CA HIS A 227 -6.68 5.87 5.74
C HIS A 227 -6.45 4.68 4.80
N ALA A 228 -5.24 4.15 4.74
CA ALA A 228 -4.93 3.01 3.89
C ALA A 228 -5.70 1.74 4.29
N SER A 229 -5.70 1.39 5.58
CA SER A 229 -6.42 0.22 6.08
C SER A 229 -7.93 0.33 5.85
N PHE A 230 -8.53 1.49 6.15
CA PHE A 230 -9.96 1.71 5.87
C PHE A 230 -10.28 1.63 4.38
N GLY A 231 -9.40 2.14 3.50
CA GLY A 231 -9.56 2.01 2.05
C GLY A 231 -9.64 0.56 1.58
N LEU A 232 -8.79 -0.32 2.13
CA LEU A 232 -8.82 -1.76 1.82
C LEU A 232 -10.07 -2.44 2.38
N VAL A 233 -10.52 -2.08 3.59
CA VAL A 233 -11.76 -2.60 4.18
C VAL A 233 -12.98 -2.22 3.33
N ILE A 234 -13.06 -0.97 2.88
CA ILE A 234 -14.15 -0.49 2.01
C ILE A 234 -14.13 -1.23 0.68
N PHE A 235 -12.95 -1.48 0.09
CA PHE A 235 -12.84 -2.25 -1.14
C PHE A 235 -13.30 -3.71 -0.95
N ALA A 236 -12.96 -4.35 0.17
CA ALA A 236 -13.44 -5.70 0.50
C ALA A 236 -14.96 -5.73 0.70
N MET A 237 -15.52 -4.74 1.41
CA MET A 237 -16.97 -4.56 1.58
C MET A 237 -17.69 -4.36 0.22
N PHE A 238 -17.08 -3.59 -0.68
CA PHE A 238 -17.55 -3.48 -2.07
C PHE A 238 -17.59 -4.84 -2.75
N VAL A 239 -16.53 -5.66 -2.65
CA VAL A 239 -16.51 -6.99 -3.26
C VAL A 239 -17.63 -7.88 -2.73
N CYS A 240 -17.86 -7.92 -1.41
CA CYS A 240 -18.99 -8.64 -0.82
C CYS A 240 -20.35 -8.11 -1.35
N THR A 241 -20.48 -6.78 -1.44
CA THR A 241 -21.68 -6.13 -1.98
C THR A 241 -21.89 -6.48 -3.46
N ALA A 242 -20.84 -6.47 -4.27
CA ALA A 242 -20.89 -6.78 -5.69
C ALA A 242 -21.26 -8.23 -5.94
N ILE A 243 -20.67 -9.18 -5.20
CA ILE A 243 -20.99 -10.61 -5.32
C ILE A 243 -22.46 -10.86 -4.97
N THR A 244 -22.94 -10.34 -3.84
CA THR A 244 -24.35 -10.48 -3.44
C THR A 244 -25.30 -9.82 -4.45
N GLY A 245 -24.91 -8.70 -5.04
CA GLY A 245 -25.69 -8.01 -6.09
C GLY A 245 -25.73 -8.77 -7.42
N LEU A 246 -24.59 -9.32 -7.87
CA LEU A 246 -24.50 -10.14 -9.08
C LEU A 246 -25.32 -11.42 -8.94
N MET A 247 -25.25 -12.08 -7.77
CA MET A 247 -26.08 -13.25 -7.47
C MET A 247 -27.57 -12.92 -7.51
N GLN A 248 -27.99 -11.82 -6.89
CA GLN A 248 -29.39 -11.37 -6.93
C GLN A 248 -29.82 -11.07 -8.37
N ALA A 249 -29.02 -10.32 -9.13
CA ALA A 249 -29.31 -9.97 -10.52
C ALA A 249 -29.43 -11.20 -11.43
N GLN A 250 -28.64 -12.25 -11.16
CA GLN A 250 -28.73 -13.53 -11.87
C GLN A 250 -30.01 -14.27 -11.49
N SER A 251 -30.36 -14.35 -10.21
CA SER A 251 -31.60 -14.99 -9.75
C SER A 251 -32.85 -14.30 -10.31
N ASP A 252 -32.87 -12.97 -10.33
CA ASP A 252 -34.02 -12.19 -10.82
C ASP A 252 -34.23 -12.40 -12.33
N GLN A 253 -33.17 -12.64 -13.11
CA GLN A 253 -33.30 -12.97 -14.53
C GLN A 253 -33.89 -14.36 -14.80
N ILE A 254 -33.68 -15.31 -13.89
CA ILE A 254 -34.22 -16.68 -14.01
C ILE A 254 -35.75 -16.69 -13.84
N ILE A 255 -36.33 -15.66 -13.23
CA ILE A 255 -37.79 -15.53 -12.99
C ILE A 255 -38.51 -14.84 -14.18
N LEU A 256 -37.78 -14.15 -15.07
CA LEU A 256 -38.33 -13.44 -16.23
C LEU A 256 -38.30 -14.17 -17.61
N PRO A 257 -38.07 -15.50 -17.76
CA PRO A 257 -37.73 -16.11 -19.05
C PRO A 257 -38.88 -16.20 -20.07
N ALA A 258 -40.04 -15.58 -19.85
CA ALA A 258 -41.22 -15.79 -20.68
C ALA A 258 -41.44 -14.78 -21.84
N SER A 259 -40.53 -13.84 -22.13
CA SER A 259 -40.85 -12.77 -23.11
C SER A 259 -39.68 -12.16 -23.91
N TYR A 260 -38.54 -12.84 -24.15
CA TYR A 260 -37.48 -12.20 -24.95
C TYR A 260 -36.65 -13.10 -25.89
N ASN A 261 -36.90 -14.39 -26.00
CA ASN A 261 -36.10 -15.26 -26.87
C ASN A 261 -36.75 -15.56 -28.22
N GLN A 262 -36.91 -14.55 -29.09
CA GLN A 262 -37.26 -14.78 -30.51
C GLN A 262 -36.17 -14.39 -31.51
N THR A 263 -34.96 -14.00 -31.07
CA THR A 263 -33.91 -13.53 -32.01
C THR A 263 -32.52 -14.13 -31.80
N ALA A 264 -32.31 -14.97 -30.79
CA ALA A 264 -30.97 -15.47 -30.43
C ALA A 264 -30.70 -16.95 -30.76
N GLU A 265 -31.60 -17.64 -31.48
CA GLU A 265 -31.44 -19.07 -31.83
C GLU A 265 -30.37 -19.32 -32.92
N ASN A 266 -29.91 -18.31 -33.66
CA ASN A 266 -29.07 -18.53 -34.86
C ASN A 266 -27.55 -18.38 -34.67
N ILE A 267 -27.03 -18.21 -33.44
CA ILE A 267 -25.57 -18.07 -33.18
C ILE A 267 -25.06 -19.05 -32.09
N LEU A 268 -25.94 -19.81 -31.45
CA LEU A 268 -25.62 -20.60 -30.26
C LEU A 268 -25.40 -22.10 -30.55
N SER A 269 -24.61 -22.43 -31.57
CA SER A 269 -24.28 -23.83 -31.90
C SER A 269 -22.81 -24.21 -31.70
N LEU A 270 -21.96 -23.29 -31.22
CA LEU A 270 -20.51 -23.52 -31.05
C LEU A 270 -20.04 -23.65 -29.59
N ILE A 271 -20.93 -23.47 -28.60
CA ILE A 271 -20.61 -23.63 -27.17
C ILE A 271 -21.64 -24.57 -26.54
N PRO A 272 -21.24 -25.72 -25.97
CA PRO A 272 -22.16 -26.60 -25.27
C PRO A 272 -22.63 -25.95 -23.96
N GLY A 273 -23.93 -25.95 -23.71
CA GLY A 273 -24.57 -25.41 -22.51
C GLY A 273 -25.65 -24.37 -22.81
N SER A 274 -26.72 -24.39 -22.02
CA SER A 274 -27.83 -23.44 -22.13
C SER A 274 -27.37 -21.99 -21.90
N PRO A 275 -28.05 -20.97 -22.47
CA PRO A 275 -27.72 -19.56 -22.21
C PRO A 275 -27.63 -19.21 -20.72
N GLN A 276 -28.43 -19.89 -19.89
CA GLN A 276 -28.46 -19.69 -18.44
C GLN A 276 -27.20 -20.22 -17.75
N GLU A 277 -26.70 -21.39 -18.16
CA GLU A 277 -25.43 -21.95 -17.65
C GLU A 277 -24.24 -21.07 -18.05
N GLN A 278 -24.26 -20.51 -19.26
CA GLN A 278 -23.22 -19.58 -19.71
C GLN A 278 -23.23 -18.29 -18.89
N SER A 279 -24.41 -17.72 -18.62
CA SER A 279 -24.57 -16.55 -17.77
C SER A 279 -24.08 -16.80 -16.34
N ASP A 280 -24.46 -17.95 -15.75
CA ASP A 280 -24.04 -18.35 -14.40
C ASP A 280 -22.53 -18.54 -14.28
N LEU A 281 -21.91 -19.17 -15.28
CA LEU A 281 -20.46 -19.31 -15.36
C LEU A 281 -19.76 -17.95 -15.35
N ILE A 282 -20.26 -16.98 -16.11
CA ILE A 282 -19.69 -15.63 -16.16
C ILE A 282 -19.78 -14.94 -14.81
N VAL A 283 -20.94 -15.03 -14.12
CA VAL A 283 -21.11 -14.45 -12.77
C VAL A 283 -20.16 -15.09 -11.75
N LYS A 284 -19.91 -16.40 -11.84
CA LYS A 284 -18.91 -17.10 -11.02
C LYS A 284 -17.49 -16.63 -11.32
N MET A 285 -17.13 -16.45 -12.59
CA MET A 285 -15.82 -15.92 -12.99
C MET A 285 -15.61 -14.49 -12.49
N LEU A 286 -16.62 -13.63 -12.60
CA LEU A 286 -16.61 -12.27 -12.05
C LEU A 286 -16.38 -12.28 -10.53
N SER A 287 -17.12 -13.13 -9.82
CA SER A 287 -17.00 -13.28 -8.36
C SER A 287 -15.60 -13.75 -7.95
N CYS A 288 -15.04 -14.74 -8.66
CA CYS A 288 -13.68 -15.22 -8.45
C CYS A 288 -12.63 -14.11 -8.67
N GLY A 289 -12.76 -13.35 -9.76
CA GLY A 289 -11.88 -12.22 -10.06
C GLY A 289 -11.93 -11.14 -8.97
N LEU A 290 -13.13 -10.76 -8.52
CA LEU A 290 -13.30 -9.80 -7.43
C LEU A 290 -12.70 -10.29 -6.11
N LEU A 291 -12.87 -11.57 -5.75
CA LEU A 291 -12.25 -12.16 -4.56
C LEU A 291 -10.73 -12.20 -4.66
N ALA A 292 -10.17 -12.48 -5.83
CA ALA A 292 -8.73 -12.44 -6.05
C ALA A 292 -8.16 -11.04 -5.76
N LEU A 293 -8.87 -9.97 -6.14
CA LEU A 293 -8.46 -8.59 -5.84
C LEU A 293 -8.43 -8.28 -4.33
N VAL A 294 -9.33 -8.88 -3.53
CA VAL A 294 -9.32 -8.72 -2.07
C VAL A 294 -8.04 -9.24 -1.44
N VAL A 295 -7.41 -10.26 -2.04
CA VAL A 295 -6.15 -10.83 -1.56
C VAL A 295 -4.94 -10.10 -2.16
N LEU A 296 -4.98 -9.80 -3.46
CA LEU A 296 -3.87 -9.18 -4.16
C LEU A 296 -3.62 -7.73 -3.71
N LEU A 297 -4.66 -6.91 -3.55
CA LEU A 297 -4.48 -5.50 -3.22
C LEU A 297 -3.79 -5.28 -1.87
N PRO A 298 -4.21 -5.89 -0.75
CA PRO A 298 -3.50 -5.77 0.53
C PRO A 298 -2.05 -6.27 0.43
N THR A 299 -1.83 -7.40 -0.26
CA THR A 299 -0.49 -7.99 -0.45
C THR A 299 0.45 -7.01 -1.14
N ILE A 300 -0.02 -6.37 -2.21
CA ILE A 300 0.73 -5.36 -2.97
C ILE A 300 0.95 -4.09 -2.14
N THR A 301 -0.07 -3.62 -1.41
CA THR A 301 0.05 -2.36 -0.66
C THR A 301 0.94 -2.50 0.58
N ASN A 302 0.98 -3.68 1.21
CA ASN A 302 1.70 -3.91 2.46
C ASN A 302 3.15 -4.40 2.28
N THR A 303 3.55 -4.87 1.10
CA THR A 303 4.93 -5.36 0.85
C THR A 303 5.94 -4.22 0.70
N SER A 304 6.96 -4.20 1.57
CA SER A 304 8.04 -3.21 1.54
C SER A 304 9.21 -3.70 0.68
N ILE A 305 9.45 -3.11 -0.50
CA ILE A 305 10.56 -3.52 -1.40
C ILE A 305 11.94 -3.00 -0.95
N ARG A 306 12.02 -1.96 -0.11
CA ARG A 306 13.32 -1.38 0.28
C ARG A 306 13.51 -1.34 1.78
N GLY A 307 14.20 -2.35 2.33
CA GLY A 307 14.83 -2.32 3.65
C GLY A 307 14.00 -1.67 4.76
N GLY A 308 12.86 -2.28 5.10
CA GLY A 308 12.07 -1.88 6.27
C GLY A 308 11.15 -0.67 6.13
N ARG A 309 10.71 -0.29 4.92
CA ARG A 309 9.79 0.86 4.73
C ARG A 309 8.60 0.49 3.84
N GLY A 310 7.51 0.04 4.46
CA GLY A 310 6.19 0.01 3.79
C GLY A 310 5.79 1.42 3.34
N VAL A 311 4.86 1.54 2.38
CA VAL A 311 4.37 2.82 1.80
C VAL A 311 3.97 3.86 2.87
N PHE A 312 3.62 3.35 4.05
CA PHE A 312 3.09 4.08 5.21
C PHE A 312 4.01 4.12 6.43
N TYR A 313 5.14 3.42 6.43
CA TYR A 313 6.11 3.45 7.52
C TYR A 313 7.30 4.34 7.15
N ARG A 314 7.32 5.56 7.70
CA ARG A 314 8.54 6.33 7.88
C ARG A 314 8.54 6.87 9.31
N SER A 315 9.28 6.21 10.19
CA SER A 315 9.79 6.88 11.39
C SER A 315 10.95 7.78 10.98
N ASN A 316 10.99 8.94 11.64
CA ASN A 316 11.97 10.03 11.59
C ASN A 316 13.32 9.74 10.91
#